data_AF-A0AB35JPI6-F1
#
_entry.id   AF-A0AB35JPI6-F1
#
_cell.length_a   1.000
_cell.length_b   1.000
_cell.length_c   1.000
_cell.angle_alpha   90.00
_cell.angle_beta   90.00
_cell.angle_gamma   90.00
#
_symmetry.space_group_name_H-M   'P 1'
#
loop_
_entity.id
_entity.type
_entity.pdbx_description
1 polymer ?
#
loop_
_entity_poly.entity_id
_entity_poly.type
_entity_poly.pdbx_seq_one_letter_code
_entity_poly.pdbx_strand_id
1 'polypeptide(L)'
;MPDFVCVLPNGKTLYVELKSLDLVQAPLRSDQMHEDAMNQNIEIEDQLLQGNKVAMAEREVAPFKPPFDDGSYDPRSLLLVINTLMKKARGVFKESQFAQGPTFAFMLCDRLMIPGGNHSVAPQYFERGGDAVVSGALWNACFAKMGWPVFRMPDFEGAPGLEGHMPEHGLFVDEYVKFPTGAVVFSEFGWQEDTLMGLYDSTWRPNSDWTIEDTEGVIHVFCTAYNDERNSYGQSVAMT
;
A
#
# COMPACT_ATOMS: atom_id res chain seq x y z
N MET A 1 15.91 14.50 7.53
CA MET A 1 16.87 14.52 6.42
C MET A 1 16.54 13.29 5.60
N PRO A 2 16.35 13.42 4.28
CA PRO A 2 16.08 12.29 3.39
C PRO A 2 17.09 11.17 3.55
N ASP A 3 16.63 9.93 3.40
CA ASP A 3 17.45 8.73 3.53
C ASP A 3 18.41 8.56 2.34
N PHE A 4 17.98 8.96 1.14
CA PHE A 4 18.80 8.89 -0.08
C PHE A 4 18.81 10.19 -0.86
N VAL A 5 19.92 10.40 -1.58
CA VAL A 5 20.12 11.46 -2.57
C VAL A 5 20.44 10.80 -3.90
N CYS A 6 19.71 11.13 -4.95
CA CYS A 6 19.95 10.62 -6.29
C CYS A 6 20.21 11.78 -7.26
N VAL A 7 21.19 11.60 -8.14
CA VAL A 7 21.51 12.55 -9.19
C VAL A 7 21.04 11.96 -10.52
N LEU A 8 20.15 12.68 -11.20
CA LEU A 8 19.63 12.31 -12.50
C LEU A 8 20.67 12.53 -13.60
N PRO A 9 20.56 11.84 -14.76
CA PRO A 9 21.47 12.03 -15.89
C PRO A 9 21.55 13.48 -16.40
N ASN A 10 20.49 14.26 -16.20
CA ASN A 10 20.43 15.69 -16.55
C ASN A 10 21.07 16.61 -15.49
N GLY A 11 21.68 16.04 -14.44
CA GLY A 11 22.34 16.77 -13.34
C GLY A 11 21.41 17.24 -12.23
N LYS A 12 20.09 17.06 -12.35
CA LYS A 12 19.14 17.40 -11.27
C LYS A 12 19.29 16.44 -10.11
N THR A 13 18.99 16.92 -8.91
CA THR A 13 19.02 16.11 -7.69
C THR A 13 17.60 15.87 -7.19
N LEU A 14 17.31 14.62 -6.83
CA LEU A 14 16.12 14.24 -6.08
C LEU A 14 16.53 13.55 -4.78
N TYR A 15 15.59 13.51 -3.87
CA TYR A 15 15.73 12.85 -2.57
C TYR A 15 14.68 11.76 -2.43
N VAL A 16 14.98 10.76 -1.61
CA VAL A 16 14.03 9.71 -1.24
C VAL A 16 14.02 9.59 0.27
N GLU A 17 12.83 9.71 0.86
CA GLU A 17 12.59 9.38 2.26
C GLU A 17 11.92 8.00 2.30
N LEU A 18 12.56 7.05 2.97
CA LEU A 18 12.11 5.66 3.05
C LEU A 18 11.49 5.38 4.41
N LYS A 19 10.33 4.73 4.40
CA LYS A 19 9.66 4.24 5.61
C LYS A 19 9.13 2.84 5.39
N SER A 20 9.40 1.96 6.34
CA SER A 20 8.78 0.64 6.38
C SER A 20 7.38 0.74 6.97
N LEU A 21 6.38 0.42 6.16
CA LEU A 21 5.02 0.24 6.64
C LEU A 21 4.88 -1.19 7.13
N ASP A 22 5.14 -1.37 8.42
CA ASP A 22 5.03 -2.66 9.08
C ASP A 22 3.55 -3.01 9.39
N LEU A 23 3.31 -4.13 10.09
CA LEU A 23 1.97 -4.56 10.54
C LEU A 23 1.16 -3.43 11.24
N VAL A 24 -0.17 -3.50 11.20
CA VAL A 24 -1.03 -2.59 11.98
C VAL A 24 -0.66 -2.69 13.47
N GLN A 25 -0.28 -1.55 14.07
CA GLN A 25 0.14 -1.43 15.48
C GLN A 25 1.23 -2.45 15.90
N ALA A 26 2.34 -2.46 15.16
CA ALA A 26 3.43 -3.43 15.26
C ALA A 26 3.89 -3.83 16.69
N PRO A 27 4.02 -2.94 17.70
CA PRO A 27 4.47 -3.35 19.04
C PRO A 27 3.50 -4.33 19.72
N LEU A 28 2.22 -3.96 19.80
CA LEU A 28 1.18 -4.80 20.45
C LEU A 28 0.97 -6.11 19.71
N ARG A 29 1.12 -6.07 18.39
CA ARG A 29 0.91 -7.20 17.53
C ARG A 29 2.09 -8.18 17.53
N SER A 30 3.32 -7.69 17.70
CA SER A 30 4.50 -8.53 17.85
C SER A 30 4.38 -9.45 19.06
N ASP A 31 3.85 -8.95 20.17
CA ASP A 31 3.65 -9.73 21.40
C ASP A 31 2.60 -10.83 21.19
N GLN A 32 1.44 -10.49 20.62
CA GLN A 32 0.41 -11.47 20.25
C GLN A 32 0.94 -12.52 19.28
N MET A 33 1.70 -12.09 18.27
CA MET A 33 2.33 -13.00 17.31
C MET A 33 3.37 -13.93 17.95
N HIS A 34 3.98 -13.53 19.06
CA HIS A 34 4.91 -14.38 19.80
C HIS A 34 4.16 -15.40 20.66
N GLU A 35 3.08 -14.98 21.32
CA GLU A 35 2.19 -15.85 22.09
C GLU A 35 1.54 -16.92 21.20
N ASP A 36 1.02 -16.53 20.03
CA ASP A 36 0.45 -17.46 19.04
C ASP A 36 1.49 -18.50 18.58
N ALA A 37 2.73 -18.07 18.34
CA ALA A 37 3.81 -18.97 17.93
C ALA A 37 4.19 -19.95 19.04
N MET A 38 4.17 -19.51 20.31
CA MET A 38 4.42 -20.38 21.44
C MET A 38 3.31 -21.43 21.61
N ASN A 39 2.05 -21.02 21.52
CA ASN A 39 0.90 -21.93 21.59
C ASN A 39 0.94 -22.99 20.48
N GLN A 40 1.37 -22.61 19.27
CA GLN A 40 1.53 -23.55 18.16
C GLN A 40 2.64 -24.58 18.39
N ASN A 41 3.77 -24.16 18.97
CA ASN A 41 4.84 -25.10 19.32
C ASN A 41 4.35 -26.12 20.36
N ILE A 42 3.54 -25.68 21.34
CA ILE A 42 2.92 -26.56 22.31
C ILE A 42 1.98 -27.56 21.60
N GLU A 43 1.16 -27.11 20.66
CA GLU A 43 0.25 -27.98 19.90
C GLU A 43 1.01 -29.05 19.10
N ILE A 44 2.11 -28.66 18.44
CA ILE A 44 2.97 -29.59 17.71
C ILE A 44 3.61 -30.60 18.66
N GLU A 45 4.14 -30.16 19.80
CA GLU A 45 4.73 -31.04 20.81
C GLU A 45 3.72 -32.03 21.37
N ASP A 46 2.49 -31.59 21.68
CA ASP A 46 1.42 -32.45 22.15
C ASP A 46 1.02 -33.51 21.12
N GLN A 47 0.94 -33.14 19.83
CA GLN A 47 0.68 -34.10 18.75
C GLN A 47 1.80 -35.15 18.64
N LEU A 48 3.05 -34.75 18.79
CA LEU A 48 4.20 -35.67 18.77
C LEU A 48 4.20 -36.60 19.99
N LEU A 49 3.90 -36.08 21.18
CA LEU A 49 3.80 -36.86 22.43
C LEU A 49 2.67 -37.89 22.38
N GLN A 50 1.58 -37.61 21.65
CA GLN A 50 0.48 -38.55 21.40
C GLN A 50 0.84 -39.64 20.38
N GLY A 51 2.06 -39.64 19.84
CA GLY A 51 2.56 -40.66 18.91
C GLY A 51 2.14 -40.43 17.46
N ASN A 52 1.66 -39.22 17.11
CA ASN A 52 1.36 -38.89 15.72
C ASN A 52 2.66 -38.86 14.90
N LYS A 53 2.65 -39.52 13.74
CA LYS A 53 3.81 -39.55 12.83
C LYS A 53 4.06 -38.24 12.10
N VAL A 54 3.04 -37.39 12.03
CA VAL A 54 3.07 -36.06 11.43
C VAL A 54 2.32 -35.14 12.39
N ALA A 55 2.93 -34.01 12.73
CA ALA A 55 2.33 -32.96 13.51
C ALA A 55 2.23 -31.70 12.65
N MET A 56 1.08 -31.02 12.70
CA MET A 56 0.82 -29.81 11.93
C MET A 56 0.15 -28.78 12.85
N ALA A 57 0.56 -27.53 12.74
CA ALA A 57 -0.14 -26.39 13.30
C ALA A 57 -0.29 -25.34 12.20
N GLU A 58 -1.44 -24.68 12.17
CA GLU A 58 -1.72 -23.60 11.24
C GLU A 58 -1.56 -22.24 11.92
N ARG A 59 -1.02 -21.28 11.18
CA ARG A 59 -0.86 -19.90 11.63
C ARG A 59 -1.51 -18.95 10.64
N GLU A 60 -2.39 -18.11 11.15
CA GLU A 60 -2.89 -16.96 10.41
C GLU A 60 -1.91 -15.79 10.54
N VAL A 61 -1.58 -15.16 9.41
CA VAL A 61 -0.91 -13.86 9.35
C VAL A 61 -1.87 -12.91 8.65
N ALA A 62 -2.48 -11.99 9.40
CA ALA A 62 -3.52 -11.09 8.89
C ALA A 62 -3.12 -9.60 8.97
N PRO A 63 -2.21 -9.07 8.11
CA PRO A 63 -1.47 -7.81 8.33
C PRO A 63 -2.27 -6.55 8.65
N PHE A 64 -3.55 -6.55 8.31
CA PHE A 64 -4.50 -5.46 8.54
C PHE A 64 -5.38 -5.63 9.79
N LYS A 65 -5.37 -6.82 10.42
CA LYS A 65 -6.13 -7.08 11.65
C LYS A 65 -5.64 -6.17 12.79
N PRO A 66 -6.52 -5.38 13.42
CA PRO A 66 -6.17 -4.60 14.60
C PRO A 66 -5.92 -5.53 15.80
N PRO A 67 -5.09 -5.13 16.78
CA PRO A 67 -4.98 -5.89 18.02
C PRO A 67 -6.30 -5.81 18.79
N PHE A 68 -6.67 -6.89 19.48
CA PHE A 68 -7.91 -6.99 20.26
C PHE A 68 -9.18 -6.76 19.40
N ASP A 69 -9.17 -7.29 18.18
CA ASP A 69 -10.32 -7.33 17.29
C ASP A 69 -11.57 -7.88 18.00
N ASP A 70 -12.69 -7.16 17.85
CA ASP A 70 -14.00 -7.49 18.45
C ASP A 70 -14.81 -8.47 17.59
N GLY A 71 -14.19 -9.04 16.56
CA GLY A 71 -14.80 -9.93 15.59
C GLY A 71 -15.37 -9.20 14.37
N SER A 72 -15.18 -7.88 14.26
CA SER A 72 -15.60 -7.09 13.09
C SER A 72 -14.57 -7.06 11.97
N TYR A 73 -13.36 -7.60 12.19
CA TYR A 73 -12.34 -7.68 11.14
C TYR A 73 -12.80 -8.49 9.93
N ASP A 74 -12.84 -7.81 8.78
CA ASP A 74 -13.01 -8.45 7.48
C ASP A 74 -11.66 -8.47 6.73
N PRO A 75 -11.05 -9.65 6.53
CA PRO A 75 -9.77 -9.77 5.83
C PRO A 75 -9.85 -9.39 4.34
N ARG A 76 -11.05 -9.29 3.76
CA ARG A 76 -11.30 -8.87 2.37
C ARG A 76 -11.64 -7.39 2.25
N SER A 77 -11.64 -6.63 3.36
CA SER A 77 -11.98 -5.21 3.33
C SER A 77 -10.89 -4.39 2.64
N LEU A 78 -11.24 -3.84 1.48
CA LEU A 78 -10.37 -2.94 0.73
C LEU A 78 -10.35 -1.55 1.37
N LEU A 79 -11.46 -1.10 1.97
CA LEU A 79 -11.49 0.14 2.74
C LEU A 79 -10.52 0.08 3.92
N LEU A 80 -10.43 -1.05 4.63
CA LEU A 80 -9.49 -1.22 5.72
C LEU A 80 -8.05 -1.06 5.24
N VAL A 81 -7.70 -1.67 4.10
CA VAL A 81 -6.36 -1.55 3.49
C VAL A 81 -6.06 -0.09 3.14
N ILE A 82 -6.93 0.56 2.36
CA ILE A 82 -6.78 1.95 1.90
C ILE A 82 -6.58 2.89 3.10
N ASN A 83 -7.47 2.83 4.08
CA ASN A 83 -7.41 3.69 5.25
C ASN A 83 -6.18 3.41 6.11
N THR A 84 -5.75 2.15 6.21
CA THR A 84 -4.53 1.77 6.94
C THR A 84 -3.30 2.37 6.29
N LEU A 85 -3.17 2.28 4.97
CA LEU A 85 -2.05 2.86 4.22
C LEU A 85 -2.00 4.38 4.41
N MET A 86 -3.15 5.05 4.27
CA MET A 86 -3.25 6.50 4.46
C MET A 86 -2.84 6.93 5.87
N LYS A 87 -3.40 6.29 6.91
CA LYS A 87 -3.10 6.60 8.31
C LYS A 87 -1.62 6.34 8.63
N LYS A 88 -1.06 5.23 8.14
CA LYS A 88 0.36 4.91 8.34
C LYS A 88 1.26 5.94 7.64
N ALA A 89 1.00 6.25 6.37
CA ALA A 89 1.78 7.22 5.61
C ALA A 89 1.79 8.61 6.31
N ARG A 90 0.62 9.14 6.69
CA ARG A 90 0.51 10.39 7.46
C ARG A 90 1.21 10.31 8.82
N GLY A 91 1.22 9.13 9.43
CA GLY A 91 1.89 8.85 10.70
C GLY A 91 3.42 8.92 10.60
N VAL A 92 4.01 8.38 9.53
CA VAL A 92 5.47 8.18 9.44
C VAL A 92 6.22 9.26 8.67
N PHE A 93 5.58 9.94 7.71
CA PHE A 93 6.18 11.01 6.92
C PHE A 93 5.83 12.38 7.49
N LYS A 94 6.87 13.17 7.80
CA LYS A 94 6.79 14.50 8.42
C LYS A 94 7.39 15.55 7.49
N GLU A 95 6.80 16.74 7.46
CA GLU A 95 7.23 17.83 6.55
C GLU A 95 8.73 18.13 6.60
N SER A 96 9.35 18.08 7.78
CA SER A 96 10.79 18.34 7.95
C SER A 96 11.70 17.37 7.19
N GLN A 97 11.21 16.18 6.83
CA GLN A 97 11.94 15.20 6.02
C GLN A 97 11.99 15.63 4.54
N PHE A 98 11.07 16.49 4.08
CA PHE A 98 10.90 16.86 2.68
C PHE A 98 11.44 18.28 2.36
N ALA A 99 12.11 18.92 3.32
CA ALA A 99 12.53 20.32 3.22
C ALA A 99 13.75 20.57 2.29
N GLN A 100 14.45 19.53 1.82
CA GLN A 100 15.72 19.66 1.09
C GLN A 100 15.55 19.78 -0.44
N GLY A 101 14.34 19.59 -0.96
CA GLY A 101 14.04 19.65 -2.38
C GLY A 101 13.04 18.58 -2.81
N PRO A 102 13.02 18.21 -4.11
CA PRO A 102 12.11 17.20 -4.65
C PRO A 102 12.34 15.86 -3.95
N THR A 103 11.45 15.51 -3.02
CA THR A 103 11.61 14.35 -2.16
C THR A 103 10.45 13.39 -2.36
N PHE A 104 10.77 12.16 -2.77
CA PHE A 104 9.80 11.10 -3.01
C PHE A 104 9.60 10.31 -1.72
N ALA A 105 8.35 9.99 -1.38
CA ALA A 105 8.06 9.10 -0.27
C ALA A 105 8.16 7.65 -0.75
N PHE A 106 9.02 6.85 -0.14
CA PHE A 106 9.19 5.44 -0.46
C PHE A 106 8.66 4.60 0.70
N MET A 107 7.66 3.77 0.43
CA MET A 107 7.02 2.90 1.41
C MET A 107 7.38 1.45 1.15
N LEU A 108 8.14 0.85 2.08
CA LEU A 108 8.35 -0.59 2.07
C LEU A 108 7.09 -1.26 2.62
N CYS A 109 6.35 -1.98 1.76
CA CYS A 109 5.08 -2.61 2.12
C CYS A 109 5.16 -4.14 2.15
N ASP A 110 6.34 -4.75 2.22
CA ASP A 110 6.52 -6.21 2.08
C ASP A 110 5.74 -7.05 3.11
N ARG A 111 5.41 -6.48 4.27
CA ARG A 111 4.59 -7.13 5.30
C ARG A 111 3.10 -6.83 5.18
N LEU A 112 2.72 -5.93 4.28
CA LEU A 112 1.35 -5.56 3.96
C LEU A 112 1.03 -6.15 2.59
N MET A 113 0.31 -7.27 2.55
CA MET A 113 -0.13 -7.87 1.27
C MET A 113 -1.07 -6.89 0.55
N ILE A 114 -0.60 -6.24 -0.52
CA ILE A 114 -1.38 -5.22 -1.24
C ILE A 114 -2.34 -5.93 -2.23
N PRO A 115 -3.66 -5.80 -2.07
CA PRO A 115 -4.59 -6.42 -3.00
C PRO A 115 -4.43 -5.85 -4.42
N GLY A 116 -4.41 -6.75 -5.41
CA GLY A 116 -4.30 -6.40 -6.83
C GLY A 116 -2.88 -6.22 -7.36
N GLY A 117 -1.85 -6.22 -6.50
CA GLY A 117 -0.45 -6.01 -6.92
C GLY A 117 -0.31 -4.77 -7.81
N ASN A 118 0.31 -4.91 -8.98
CA ASN A 118 0.44 -3.82 -9.97
C ASN A 118 -0.89 -3.14 -10.33
N HIS A 119 -2.01 -3.86 -10.36
CA HIS A 119 -3.30 -3.25 -10.70
C HIS A 119 -3.81 -2.26 -9.65
N SER A 120 -3.24 -2.30 -8.45
CA SER A 120 -3.61 -1.40 -7.35
C SER A 120 -3.29 0.08 -7.62
N VAL A 121 -2.43 0.38 -8.61
CA VAL A 121 -2.15 1.76 -9.05
C VAL A 121 -3.19 2.31 -10.04
N ALA A 122 -4.17 1.51 -10.48
CA ALA A 122 -5.31 2.02 -11.25
C ALA A 122 -6.45 2.48 -10.33
N PRO A 123 -7.29 3.46 -10.70
CA PRO A 123 -8.48 3.81 -9.92
C PRO A 123 -9.39 2.60 -9.69
N GLN A 124 -9.56 1.81 -10.74
CA GLN A 124 -10.29 0.55 -10.79
C GLN A 124 -9.63 -0.38 -11.81
N TYR A 125 -9.75 -1.69 -11.59
CA TYR A 125 -9.28 -2.73 -12.49
C TYR A 125 -10.27 -3.90 -12.53
N PHE A 126 -10.15 -4.74 -13.55
CA PHE A 126 -10.89 -6.00 -13.62
C PHE A 126 -10.08 -7.08 -12.90
N GLU A 127 -10.69 -7.76 -11.92
CA GLU A 127 -10.05 -8.86 -11.21
C GLU A 127 -9.70 -10.01 -12.17
N ARG A 128 -8.67 -10.79 -11.86
CA ARG A 128 -8.23 -11.92 -12.68
C ARG A 128 -9.41 -12.89 -12.87
N GLY A 129 -9.83 -13.04 -14.13
CA GLY A 129 -11.04 -13.81 -14.51
C GLY A 129 -12.11 -12.95 -15.19
N GLY A 130 -12.06 -11.63 -15.03
CA GLY A 130 -12.99 -10.68 -15.65
C GLY A 130 -14.34 -10.57 -14.92
N ASP A 131 -14.46 -11.16 -13.74
CA ASP A 131 -15.74 -11.37 -13.07
C ASP A 131 -16.22 -10.16 -12.24
N ALA A 132 -15.34 -9.21 -11.93
CA ALA A 132 -15.70 -8.02 -11.17
C ALA A 132 -14.78 -6.83 -11.45
N VAL A 133 -15.32 -5.61 -11.28
CA VAL A 133 -14.56 -4.36 -11.20
C VAL A 133 -14.23 -4.09 -9.74
N VAL A 134 -12.93 -3.95 -9.44
CA VAL A 134 -12.38 -3.74 -8.10
C VAL A 134 -11.63 -2.41 -8.07
N SER A 135 -11.69 -1.68 -6.96
CA SER A 135 -10.93 -0.44 -6.76
C SER A 135 -9.44 -0.74 -6.53
N GLY A 136 -8.53 0.06 -7.09
CA GLY A 136 -7.10 -0.07 -6.79
C GLY A 136 -6.76 0.54 -5.43
N ALA A 137 -6.23 -0.26 -4.51
CA ALA A 137 -5.97 0.17 -3.14
C ALA A 137 -4.99 1.35 -3.06
N LEU A 138 -3.87 1.28 -3.80
CA LEU A 138 -2.85 2.33 -3.77
C LEU A 138 -3.38 3.63 -4.40
N TRP A 139 -4.04 3.53 -5.56
CA TRP A 139 -4.57 4.72 -6.24
C TRP A 139 -5.60 5.44 -5.37
N ASN A 140 -6.53 4.69 -4.75
CA ASN A 140 -7.55 5.29 -3.90
C ASN A 140 -6.95 5.87 -2.60
N ALA A 141 -5.89 5.27 -2.03
CA ALA A 141 -5.18 5.85 -0.91
C ALA A 141 -4.53 7.21 -1.24
N CYS A 142 -4.10 7.41 -2.48
CA CYS A 142 -3.49 8.66 -2.92
C CYS A 142 -4.51 9.72 -3.40
N PHE A 143 -5.52 9.31 -4.16
CA PHE A 143 -6.31 10.23 -4.99
C PHE A 143 -7.83 10.21 -4.74
N ALA A 144 -8.36 9.28 -3.94
CA ALA A 144 -9.79 9.25 -3.72
C ALA A 144 -10.28 10.44 -2.88
N LYS A 145 -11.48 10.91 -3.16
CA LYS A 145 -12.13 11.95 -2.34
C LYS A 145 -13.04 11.32 -1.31
N MET A 146 -13.23 12.01 -0.18
CA MET A 146 -14.25 11.64 0.78
C MET A 146 -15.61 11.45 0.09
N GLY A 147 -16.30 10.35 0.41
CA GLY A 147 -17.57 9.97 -0.18
C GLY A 147 -17.48 9.21 -1.52
N TRP A 148 -16.29 8.99 -2.09
CA TRP A 148 -16.16 8.17 -3.30
C TRP A 148 -16.39 6.68 -3.00
N PRO A 149 -17.06 5.94 -3.90
CA PRO A 149 -17.34 4.52 -3.69
C PRO A 149 -16.07 3.67 -3.81
N VAL A 150 -15.95 2.65 -2.96
CA VAL A 150 -14.91 1.64 -3.02
C VAL A 150 -15.55 0.29 -3.33
N PHE A 151 -15.05 -0.35 -4.38
CA PHE A 151 -15.54 -1.65 -4.85
C PHE A 151 -14.51 -2.72 -4.52
N ARG A 152 -14.98 -3.83 -3.96
CA ARG A 152 -14.20 -5.03 -3.64
C ARG A 152 -14.68 -6.20 -4.48
N MET A 153 -13.90 -7.29 -4.47
CA MET A 153 -14.34 -8.56 -5.04
C MET A 153 -15.64 -9.02 -4.33
N PRO A 154 -16.73 -9.31 -5.07
CA PRO A 154 -17.94 -9.85 -4.48
C PRO A 154 -17.69 -11.20 -3.81
N ASP A 155 -18.43 -11.49 -2.73
CA ASP A 155 -18.27 -12.75 -2.00
C ASP A 155 -18.70 -13.98 -2.82
N PHE A 156 -19.63 -13.80 -3.76
CA PHE A 156 -20.12 -14.80 -4.69
C PHE A 156 -20.77 -14.13 -5.91
N GLU A 157 -21.03 -14.91 -6.97
CA GLU A 157 -21.67 -14.43 -8.19
C GLU A 157 -23.05 -13.80 -7.90
N GLY A 158 -23.25 -12.56 -8.34
CA GLY A 158 -24.48 -11.80 -8.11
C GLY A 158 -24.53 -11.04 -6.77
N ALA A 159 -23.54 -11.21 -5.88
CA ALA A 159 -23.40 -10.34 -4.71
C ALA A 159 -22.94 -8.92 -5.11
N PRO A 160 -23.31 -7.87 -4.36
CA PRO A 160 -22.82 -6.53 -4.63
C PRO A 160 -21.33 -6.42 -4.33
N GLY A 161 -20.59 -5.74 -5.21
CA GLY A 161 -19.16 -5.43 -5.00
C GLY A 161 -18.92 -4.10 -4.26
N LEU A 162 -19.93 -3.26 -4.07
CA LEU A 162 -19.78 -2.00 -3.32
C LEU A 162 -19.52 -2.32 -1.84
N GLU A 163 -18.32 -2.02 -1.35
CA GLU A 163 -17.97 -2.20 0.06
C GLU A 163 -18.46 -1.01 0.91
N GLY A 164 -18.30 0.20 0.38
CA GLY A 164 -18.66 1.43 1.08
C GLY A 164 -18.10 2.67 0.39
N HIS A 165 -17.92 3.73 1.16
CA HIS A 165 -17.43 5.01 0.65
C HIS A 165 -16.20 5.46 1.44
N MET A 166 -15.29 6.17 0.77
CA MET A 166 -14.10 6.73 1.38
C MET A 166 -14.46 7.65 2.55
N PRO A 167 -13.96 7.38 3.77
CA PRO A 167 -14.30 8.18 4.95
C PRO A 167 -13.52 9.49 5.01
N GLU A 168 -12.41 9.61 4.28
CA GLU A 168 -11.53 10.77 4.26
C GLU A 168 -10.85 10.92 2.88
N HIS A 169 -10.22 12.07 2.63
CA HIS A 169 -9.49 12.34 1.39
C HIS A 169 -8.13 11.61 1.35
N GLY A 170 -7.80 11.09 0.17
CA GLY A 170 -6.51 10.50 -0.15
C GLY A 170 -5.34 11.47 0.06
N LEU A 171 -4.13 10.92 0.11
CA LEU A 171 -2.91 11.63 0.49
C LEU A 171 -2.69 12.94 -0.29
N PHE A 172 -2.93 12.95 -1.59
CA PHE A 172 -2.65 14.10 -2.45
C PHE A 172 -3.83 15.05 -2.66
N VAL A 173 -4.99 14.75 -2.07
CA VAL A 173 -6.24 15.49 -2.35
C VAL A 173 -6.70 16.36 -1.18
N ASP A 174 -6.28 16.05 0.03
CA ASP A 174 -6.69 16.79 1.22
C ASP A 174 -6.03 18.19 1.28
N GLU A 175 -6.83 19.23 1.06
CA GLU A 175 -6.37 20.63 1.11
C GLU A 175 -6.02 21.10 2.54
N TYR A 176 -6.62 20.47 3.56
CA TYR A 176 -6.44 20.83 4.97
C TYR A 176 -5.33 20.03 5.63
N VAL A 177 -5.14 18.78 5.21
CA VAL A 177 -4.08 17.89 5.69
C VAL A 177 -3.18 17.51 4.52
N LYS A 178 -2.31 18.45 4.13
CA LYS A 178 -1.38 18.22 3.02
C LYS A 178 -0.40 17.10 3.33
N PHE A 179 -0.20 16.21 2.37
CA PHE A 179 0.90 15.27 2.40
C PHE A 179 2.18 15.97 1.91
N PRO A 180 3.36 15.72 2.52
CA PRO A 180 4.56 16.55 2.33
C PRO A 180 5.24 16.39 0.96
N THR A 181 4.73 15.50 0.11
CA THR A 181 5.18 15.28 -1.26
C THR A 181 4.00 15.03 -2.18
N GLY A 182 4.21 15.17 -3.48
CA GLY A 182 3.27 14.78 -4.53
C GLY A 182 3.71 13.51 -5.26
N ALA A 183 4.71 12.77 -4.78
CA ALA A 183 5.14 11.51 -5.39
C ALA A 183 5.44 10.44 -4.34
N VAL A 184 4.87 9.26 -4.55
CA VAL A 184 4.98 8.11 -3.66
C VAL A 184 5.35 6.86 -4.46
N VAL A 185 6.26 6.06 -3.91
CA VAL A 185 6.63 4.73 -4.40
C VAL A 185 6.31 3.70 -3.31
N PHE A 186 5.66 2.61 -3.69
CA PHE A 186 5.38 1.46 -2.83
C PHE A 186 6.22 0.27 -3.30
N SER A 187 6.85 -0.46 -2.39
CA SER A 187 7.44 -1.77 -2.72
C SER A 187 6.54 -2.91 -2.30
N GLU A 188 6.51 -3.93 -3.14
CA GLU A 188 6.03 -5.25 -2.78
C GLU A 188 7.12 -6.25 -3.18
N PHE A 189 7.90 -6.70 -2.21
CA PHE A 189 8.91 -7.73 -2.43
C PHE A 189 8.29 -9.12 -2.21
N GLY A 190 7.96 -9.78 -3.32
CA GLY A 190 7.36 -11.11 -3.33
C GLY A 190 8.39 -12.22 -3.57
N TRP A 191 7.94 -13.48 -3.45
CA TRP A 191 8.79 -14.65 -3.73
C TRP A 191 9.13 -14.84 -5.21
N GLN A 192 8.36 -14.21 -6.12
CA GLN A 192 8.53 -14.36 -7.57
C GLN A 192 9.18 -13.14 -8.21
N GLU A 193 8.68 -11.94 -7.91
CA GLU A 193 9.24 -10.68 -8.44
C GLU A 193 9.12 -9.57 -7.41
N ASP A 194 10.13 -8.70 -7.40
CA ASP A 194 10.14 -7.45 -6.67
C ASP A 194 9.46 -6.38 -7.53
N THR A 195 8.37 -5.78 -7.03
CA THR A 195 7.66 -4.74 -7.77
C THR A 195 7.71 -3.40 -7.04
N LEU A 196 7.97 -2.36 -7.81
CA LEU A 196 7.85 -0.98 -7.37
C LEU A 196 6.65 -0.35 -8.08
N MET A 197 5.75 0.22 -7.28
CA MET A 197 4.50 0.81 -7.72
C MET A 197 4.49 2.30 -7.43
N GLY A 198 4.34 3.13 -8.46
CA GLY A 198 4.47 4.59 -8.36
C GLY A 198 3.14 5.32 -8.51
N LEU A 199 2.90 6.32 -7.66
CA LEU A 199 1.78 7.25 -7.82
C LEU A 199 2.26 8.68 -7.62
N TYR A 200 1.87 9.58 -8.53
CA TYR A 200 2.27 10.99 -8.45
C TYR A 200 1.14 11.94 -8.85
N ASP A 201 1.10 13.08 -8.17
CA ASP A 201 0.24 14.22 -8.51
C ASP A 201 0.85 14.94 -9.72
N SER A 202 0.14 14.95 -10.85
CA SER A 202 0.59 15.60 -12.09
C SER A 202 0.70 17.13 -11.98
N THR A 203 0.30 17.72 -10.86
CA THR A 203 0.44 19.14 -10.58
C THR A 203 1.57 19.47 -9.60
N TRP A 204 2.26 18.45 -9.07
CA TRP A 204 3.29 18.64 -8.06
C TRP A 204 4.53 19.35 -8.62
N ARG A 205 4.89 20.48 -7.99
CA ARG A 205 6.07 21.29 -8.30
C ARG A 205 6.80 21.67 -7.00
N PRO A 206 7.76 20.86 -6.54
CA PRO A 206 8.43 21.07 -5.25
C PRO A 206 9.35 22.31 -5.24
N ASN A 207 9.80 22.78 -6.39
CA ASN A 207 10.55 24.03 -6.55
C ASN A 207 10.43 24.57 -8.00
N SER A 208 11.14 25.66 -8.32
CA SER A 208 11.13 26.28 -9.65
C SER A 208 11.76 25.44 -10.76
N ASP A 209 12.68 24.55 -10.40
CA ASP A 209 13.56 23.85 -11.34
C ASP A 209 13.08 22.43 -11.64
N TRP A 210 12.19 21.90 -10.80
CA TRP A 210 11.58 20.58 -10.91
C TRP A 210 10.24 20.66 -11.63
N THR A 211 10.15 20.00 -12.78
CA THR A 211 8.97 19.97 -13.63
C THR A 211 8.17 18.68 -13.43
N ILE A 212 7.00 18.62 -14.05
CA ILE A 212 6.13 17.43 -14.01
C ILE A 212 6.83 16.28 -14.74
N GLU A 213 7.50 16.58 -15.85
CA GLU A 213 8.24 15.62 -16.66
C GLU A 213 9.44 15.03 -15.90
N ASP A 214 10.05 15.78 -14.97
CA ASP A 214 11.08 15.22 -14.08
C ASP A 214 10.48 14.17 -13.14
N THR A 215 9.30 14.44 -12.56
CA THR A 215 8.60 13.48 -11.69
C THR A 215 8.20 12.23 -12.47
N GLU A 216 7.56 12.42 -13.63
CA GLU A 216 7.16 11.34 -14.53
C GLU A 216 8.36 10.48 -14.95
N GLY A 217 9.46 11.12 -15.36
CA GLY A 217 10.68 10.43 -15.75
C GLY A 217 11.30 9.59 -14.64
N VAL A 218 11.26 10.07 -13.39
CA VAL A 218 11.71 9.31 -12.22
C VAL A 218 10.81 8.10 -11.97
N ILE A 219 9.49 8.32 -11.91
CA ILE A 219 8.51 7.25 -11.64
C ILE A 219 8.59 6.17 -12.71
N HIS A 220 8.69 6.56 -13.99
CA HIS A 220 8.80 5.63 -15.12
C HIS A 220 10.05 4.74 -15.04
N VAL A 221 11.17 5.28 -14.53
CA VAL A 221 12.42 4.51 -14.38
C VAL A 221 12.40 3.63 -13.13
N PHE A 222 11.80 4.12 -12.04
CA PHE A 222 11.80 3.39 -10.76
C PHE A 222 10.75 2.29 -10.70
N CYS A 223 9.59 2.49 -11.32
CA CYS A 223 8.40 1.69 -11.03
C CYS A 223 8.02 0.76 -12.19
N THR A 224 7.72 -0.49 -11.86
CA THR A 224 7.18 -1.49 -12.79
C THR A 224 5.75 -1.14 -13.21
N ALA A 225 4.97 -0.59 -12.30
CA ALA A 225 3.62 -0.09 -12.56
C ALA A 225 3.45 1.28 -11.91
N TYR A 226 2.79 2.21 -12.60
CA TYR A 226 2.61 3.55 -12.05
C TYR A 226 1.43 4.28 -12.68
N ASN A 227 0.98 5.34 -12.02
CA ASN A 227 -0.13 6.16 -12.49
C ASN A 227 -0.19 7.55 -11.86
N ASP A 228 -1.13 8.37 -12.32
CA ASP A 228 -1.42 9.70 -11.80
C ASP A 228 -2.91 9.88 -11.46
N GLU A 229 -3.31 11.07 -11.00
CA GLU A 229 -4.69 11.37 -10.64
C GLU A 229 -5.66 11.37 -11.83
N ARG A 230 -5.13 11.42 -13.06
CA ARG A 230 -5.90 11.40 -14.32
C ARG A 230 -6.02 10.01 -14.91
N ASN A 231 -5.39 9.02 -14.28
CA ASN A 231 -5.29 7.66 -14.79
C ASN A 231 -4.57 7.61 -16.17
N SER A 232 -3.59 8.48 -16.40
CA SER A 232 -2.92 8.64 -17.70
C SER A 232 -2.22 7.36 -18.18
N TYR A 233 -1.85 6.46 -17.25
CA TYR A 233 -1.17 5.20 -17.55
C TYR A 233 -2.05 3.97 -17.24
N GLY A 234 -3.36 4.14 -17.04
CA GLY A 234 -4.25 3.03 -16.72
C GLY A 234 -4.22 1.86 -17.72
N GLN A 235 -3.89 2.13 -18.99
CA GLN A 235 -3.75 1.08 -20.01
C GLN A 235 -2.52 0.19 -19.81
N SER A 236 -1.38 0.73 -19.37
CA SER A 236 -0.19 -0.09 -19.12
C SER A 236 -0.38 -0.99 -17.91
N VAL A 237 -1.16 -0.55 -16.93
CA VAL A 237 -1.53 -1.30 -15.72
C VAL A 237 -2.53 -2.43 -16.02
N ALA A 238 -3.35 -2.31 -17.06
CA ALA A 238 -4.31 -3.33 -17.47
C ALA A 238 -3.69 -4.48 -18.31
N MET A 239 -2.46 -4.31 -18.79
CA MET A 239 -1.76 -5.27 -19.66
C MET A 239 -0.68 -6.11 -18.94
N THR A 240 -0.37 -5.78 -17.68
CA THR A 240 0.54 -6.54 -16.80
C THR A 240 -0.22 -7.58 -16.00
#